data_AF-A0A1W1Y9J6-F1
#
_entry.id   AF-A0A1W1Y9J6-F1
#
_cell.length_a   1.000
_cell.length_b   1.000
_cell.length_c   1.000
_cell.angle_alpha   90.00
_cell.angle_beta   90.00
_cell.angle_gamma   90.00
#
_symmetry.space_group_name_H-M   'P 1'
#
loop_
_entity.id
_entity.type
_entity.pdbx_description
1 polymer ?
#
loop_
_entity_poly.entity_id
_entity_poly.type
_entity_poly.pdbx_seq_one_letter_code
_entity_poly.pdbx_strand_id
1 'polypeptide(L)'
;MNFRVYEVASALAQEYGVPAAHVAAIIEVESAGVYDPCSIRFEGHYLYRLLSGAARDRAVAVGLAHPKAGRVKNPRSMSARYKMLDRAIAIDRDAAIESTSWGVGQVMGAHWQRLGFASADALRREALSGLEGQARLMMRYVRVFGLLDELSTGAWSPFARGYNGPGYRANRYDEKMAAAARRYGGQVASADGMLRMGAKGARVRELQGLLARAGYAVRVDGDFGPTTRSAVRAFQRSRNLSVDGVAGPETLRSLSALKVSPEENVGKASLTDIPHVEPVAGAIGGAATIGGLKDSIEAAAGQIGALAGYSSVFETAASGLVAVAGLIGVAAAGYAAWQWIRSNRTFEGVSA
;
A
#
# COMPACT_ATOMS: atom_id res chain seq x y z
N MET A 1 6.52 -31.16 -10.09
CA MET A 1 5.27 -30.40 -10.30
C MET A 1 4.15 -31.12 -9.56
N ASN A 2 3.31 -30.45 -8.78
CA ASN A 2 2.17 -31.10 -8.12
C ASN A 2 0.96 -31.06 -9.06
N PHE A 3 0.60 -32.21 -9.64
CA PHE A 3 -0.46 -32.30 -10.66
C PHE A 3 -1.83 -31.88 -10.14
N ARG A 4 -2.19 -32.29 -8.91
CA ARG A 4 -3.48 -31.92 -8.31
C ARG A 4 -3.58 -30.41 -8.07
N VAL A 5 -2.51 -29.78 -7.59
CA VAL A 5 -2.46 -28.31 -7.42
C VAL A 5 -2.62 -27.61 -8.77
N TYR A 6 -1.93 -28.10 -9.81
CA TYR A 6 -1.99 -27.48 -11.13
C TYR A 6 -3.35 -27.63 -11.81
N GLU A 7 -4.04 -28.75 -11.63
CA GLU A 7 -5.40 -28.97 -12.12
C GLU A 7 -6.39 -27.95 -11.53
N VAL A 8 -6.40 -27.81 -10.19
CA VAL A 8 -7.21 -26.81 -9.48
C VAL A 8 -6.85 -25.39 -9.92
N ALA A 9 -5.55 -25.11 -10.05
CA ALA A 9 -5.07 -23.81 -10.51
C ALA A 9 -5.49 -23.48 -11.93
N SER A 10 -5.58 -24.47 -12.83
CA SER A 10 -5.95 -24.28 -14.23
C SER A 10 -7.43 -23.89 -14.37
N ALA A 11 -8.32 -24.53 -13.61
CA ALA A 11 -9.74 -24.17 -13.58
C ALA A 11 -9.94 -22.72 -13.09
N LEU A 12 -9.24 -22.34 -12.01
CA LEU A 12 -9.30 -20.98 -11.46
C LEU A 12 -8.66 -19.93 -12.36
N ALA A 13 -7.56 -20.27 -13.02
CA ALA A 13 -6.89 -19.39 -13.97
C ALA A 13 -7.83 -18.94 -15.10
N GLN A 14 -8.64 -19.88 -15.62
CA GLN A 14 -9.64 -19.56 -16.63
C GLN A 14 -10.72 -18.62 -16.10
N GLU A 15 -11.23 -18.86 -14.88
CA GLU A 15 -12.26 -18.01 -14.26
C GLU A 15 -11.78 -16.58 -13.99
N TYR A 16 -10.53 -16.42 -13.53
CA TYR A 16 -9.97 -15.14 -13.11
C TYR A 16 -9.13 -14.43 -14.17
N GLY A 17 -8.89 -15.05 -15.33
CA GLY A 17 -8.09 -14.47 -16.42
C GLY A 17 -6.61 -14.29 -16.07
N VAL A 18 -6.03 -15.23 -15.32
CA VAL A 18 -4.62 -15.19 -14.88
C VAL A 18 -3.88 -16.49 -15.25
N PRO A 19 -2.54 -16.53 -15.31
CA PRO A 19 -1.83 -17.76 -15.64
C PRO A 19 -1.99 -18.88 -14.59
N ALA A 20 -2.28 -20.11 -15.03
CA ALA A 20 -2.41 -21.29 -14.16
C ALA A 20 -1.15 -21.53 -13.30
N ALA A 21 0.02 -21.32 -13.89
CA ALA A 21 1.29 -21.43 -13.18
C ALA A 21 1.42 -20.45 -12.00
N HIS A 22 0.81 -19.26 -12.09
CA HIS A 22 0.84 -18.26 -11.04
C HIS A 22 -0.10 -18.62 -9.90
N VAL A 23 -1.31 -19.11 -10.22
CA VAL A 23 -2.27 -19.62 -9.23
C VAL A 23 -1.68 -20.85 -8.51
N ALA A 24 -1.06 -21.77 -9.25
CA ALA A 24 -0.40 -22.94 -8.67
C ALA A 24 0.75 -22.55 -7.72
N ALA A 25 1.51 -21.51 -8.08
CA ALA A 25 2.60 -21.02 -7.26
C ALA A 25 2.14 -20.50 -5.89
N ILE A 26 1.07 -19.71 -5.85
CA ILE A 26 0.56 -19.18 -4.57
C ILE A 26 -0.09 -20.27 -3.71
N ILE A 27 -0.78 -21.24 -4.33
CA ILE A 27 -1.33 -22.39 -3.61
C ILE A 27 -0.19 -23.21 -2.98
N GLU A 28 0.85 -23.53 -3.74
CA GLU A 28 1.98 -24.33 -3.25
C GLU A 28 2.73 -23.63 -2.12
N VAL A 29 3.05 -22.34 -2.28
CA VAL A 29 3.88 -21.62 -1.31
C VAL A 29 3.13 -21.35 0.00
N GLU A 30 1.85 -21.00 -0.06
CA GLU A 30 1.07 -20.71 1.15
C GLU A 30 0.67 -21.98 1.90
N SER A 31 0.47 -23.11 1.20
CA SER A 31 0.14 -24.40 1.82
C SER A 31 1.38 -25.20 2.25
N ALA A 32 2.56 -24.87 1.73
CA ALA A 32 3.73 -25.76 1.74
C ALA A 32 3.40 -27.18 1.22
N GLY A 33 2.42 -27.30 0.31
CA GLY A 33 1.92 -28.56 -0.22
C GLY A 33 0.93 -29.32 0.67
N VAL A 34 0.54 -28.77 1.83
CA VAL A 34 -0.37 -29.40 2.79
C VAL A 34 -1.71 -28.66 2.83
N TYR A 35 -2.77 -29.35 2.43
CA TYR A 35 -4.13 -28.78 2.33
C TYR A 35 -5.21 -29.68 2.94
N ASP A 36 -4.83 -30.85 3.45
CA ASP A 36 -5.71 -31.78 4.17
C ASP A 36 -5.08 -32.15 5.53
N PRO A 37 -5.78 -31.94 6.67
CA PRO A 37 -7.05 -31.20 6.79
C PRO A 37 -6.90 -29.73 6.40
N CYS A 38 -8.02 -29.07 6.09
CA CYS A 38 -8.06 -27.62 5.91
C CYS A 38 -7.37 -26.93 7.10
N SER A 39 -6.29 -26.20 6.83
CA SER A 39 -5.54 -25.51 7.87
C SER A 39 -6.38 -24.39 8.48
N ILE A 40 -6.38 -24.29 9.81
CA ILE A 40 -7.04 -23.19 10.53
C ILE A 40 -6.11 -22.50 11.51
N ARG A 41 -6.35 -21.20 11.71
CA ARG A 41 -5.74 -20.44 12.79
C ARG A 41 -6.78 -19.53 13.42
N PHE A 42 -6.94 -19.69 14.73
CA PHE A 42 -7.94 -19.00 15.52
C PHE A 42 -7.35 -17.72 16.14
N GLU A 43 -8.02 -16.59 15.98
CA GLU A 43 -7.58 -15.28 16.44
C GLU A 43 -8.47 -14.78 17.59
N GLY A 44 -8.12 -15.11 18.85
CA GLY A 44 -8.94 -14.78 20.01
C GLY A 44 -9.19 -13.29 20.27
N HIS A 45 -8.41 -12.40 19.66
CA HIS A 45 -8.67 -10.96 19.70
C HIS A 45 -9.80 -10.51 18.77
N TYR A 46 -10.04 -11.24 17.66
CA TYR A 46 -11.24 -11.08 16.87
C TYR A 46 -12.46 -11.56 17.67
N LEU A 47 -12.37 -12.73 18.31
CA LEU A 47 -13.48 -13.27 19.10
C LEU A 47 -13.86 -12.31 20.23
N TYR A 48 -12.87 -11.76 20.93
CA TYR A 48 -13.09 -10.73 21.95
C TYR A 48 -13.89 -9.54 21.42
N ARG A 49 -13.52 -9.03 20.23
CA ARG A 49 -14.17 -7.85 19.63
C ARG A 49 -15.61 -8.12 19.19
N LEU A 50 -15.86 -9.31 18.63
CA LEU A 50 -17.17 -9.69 18.08
C LEU A 50 -18.19 -10.03 19.17
N LEU A 51 -17.76 -10.65 20.27
CA LEU A 51 -18.65 -10.97 21.39
C LEU A 51 -18.91 -9.76 22.27
N SER A 52 -19.99 -9.79 23.06
CA SER A 52 -20.25 -8.83 24.14
C SER A 52 -20.94 -9.51 25.32
N GLY A 53 -21.02 -8.82 26.47
CA GLY A 53 -21.68 -9.30 27.69
C GLY A 53 -21.23 -10.70 28.13
N ALA A 54 -22.20 -11.51 28.59
CA ALA A 54 -21.96 -12.84 29.13
C ALA A 54 -21.23 -13.80 28.16
N ALA A 55 -21.43 -13.64 26.85
CA ALA A 55 -20.73 -14.45 25.85
C ALA A 55 -19.23 -14.12 25.81
N ARG A 56 -18.87 -12.83 25.83
CA ARG A 56 -17.48 -12.37 25.90
C ARG A 56 -16.84 -12.82 27.22
N ASP A 57 -17.53 -12.63 28.34
CA ASP A 57 -17.01 -13.01 29.66
C ASP A 57 -16.73 -14.50 29.75
N ARG A 58 -17.65 -15.34 29.23
CA ARG A 58 -17.46 -16.78 29.11
C ARG A 58 -16.23 -17.11 28.25
N ALA A 59 -16.11 -16.49 27.07
CA ALA A 59 -14.99 -16.74 26.17
C ALA A 59 -13.64 -16.35 26.77
N VAL A 60 -13.58 -15.25 27.54
CA VAL A 60 -12.39 -14.82 28.28
C VAL A 60 -12.08 -15.83 29.40
N ALA A 61 -13.08 -16.22 30.19
CA ALA A 61 -12.90 -17.15 31.32
C ALA A 61 -12.35 -18.52 30.88
N VAL A 62 -12.75 -19.01 29.69
CA VAL A 62 -12.25 -20.28 29.15
C VAL A 62 -11.00 -20.14 28.27
N GLY A 63 -10.39 -18.95 28.22
CA GLY A 63 -9.13 -18.67 27.52
C GLY A 63 -9.22 -18.60 25.99
N LEU A 64 -10.42 -18.37 25.44
CA LEU A 64 -10.65 -18.25 23.99
C LEU A 64 -10.65 -16.80 23.49
N ALA A 65 -10.89 -15.82 24.36
CA ALA A 65 -10.92 -14.41 23.97
C ALA A 65 -9.93 -13.57 24.78
N HIS A 66 -9.26 -12.62 24.12
CA HIS A 66 -8.39 -11.65 24.78
C HIS A 66 -8.25 -10.37 23.93
N PRO A 67 -8.28 -9.14 24.50
CA PRO A 67 -8.26 -7.89 23.72
C PRO A 67 -6.96 -7.68 22.92
N LYS A 68 -5.82 -8.14 23.44
CA LYS A 68 -4.52 -8.06 22.75
C LYS A 68 -4.27 -9.29 21.88
N ALA A 69 -3.88 -9.06 20.63
CA ALA A 69 -3.47 -10.10 19.68
C ALA A 69 -2.31 -10.97 20.21
N GLY A 70 -2.30 -12.24 19.79
CA GLY A 70 -1.23 -13.20 20.14
C GLY A 70 -1.25 -13.75 21.57
N ARG A 71 -2.21 -13.36 22.41
CA ARG A 71 -2.38 -13.86 23.79
C ARG A 71 -3.08 -15.21 23.85
N VAL A 72 -4.05 -15.43 22.98
CA VAL A 72 -4.68 -16.74 22.78
C VAL A 72 -3.79 -17.55 21.86
N LYS A 73 -3.14 -18.59 22.39
CA LYS A 73 -2.19 -19.43 21.65
C LYS A 73 -2.91 -20.57 20.94
N ASN A 74 -2.65 -20.71 19.64
CA ASN A 74 -3.14 -21.85 18.88
C ASN A 74 -2.37 -23.12 19.27
N PRO A 75 -3.05 -24.25 19.48
CA PRO A 75 -2.40 -25.56 19.61
C PRO A 75 -1.51 -25.91 18.43
N ARG A 76 -0.52 -26.79 18.67
CA ARG A 76 0.43 -27.23 17.62
C ARG A 76 -0.25 -28.07 16.54
N SER A 77 -1.10 -29.02 16.92
CA SER A 77 -1.75 -29.94 15.97
C SER A 77 -3.06 -29.37 15.42
N MET A 78 -3.41 -29.74 14.17
CA MET A 78 -4.67 -29.28 13.56
C MET A 78 -5.89 -29.81 14.28
N SER A 79 -5.91 -31.09 14.66
CA SER A 79 -7.01 -31.66 15.43
C SER A 79 -7.29 -30.87 16.73
N ALA A 80 -6.24 -30.44 17.44
CA ALA A 80 -6.42 -29.62 18.64
C ALA A 80 -6.92 -28.20 18.33
N ARG A 81 -6.55 -27.62 17.17
CA ARG A 81 -7.14 -26.34 16.71
C ARG A 81 -8.61 -26.47 16.36
N TYR A 82 -9.03 -27.58 15.74
CA TYR A 82 -10.45 -27.83 15.48
C TYR A 82 -11.24 -27.97 16.79
N LYS A 83 -10.72 -28.72 17.78
CA LYS A 83 -11.32 -28.78 19.12
C LYS A 83 -11.41 -27.40 19.80
N MET A 84 -10.42 -26.54 19.59
CA MET A 84 -10.44 -25.16 20.08
C MET A 84 -11.56 -24.35 19.40
N LEU A 85 -11.71 -24.49 18.09
CA LEU A 85 -12.78 -23.87 17.32
C LEU A 85 -14.16 -24.38 17.76
N ASP A 86 -14.34 -25.69 17.98
CA ASP A 86 -15.60 -26.27 18.43
C ASP A 86 -16.06 -25.67 19.77
N ARG A 87 -15.11 -25.43 20.69
CA ARG A 87 -15.40 -24.73 21.96
C ARG A 87 -15.83 -23.28 21.75
N ALA A 88 -15.28 -22.58 20.76
CA ALA A 88 -15.69 -21.22 20.43
C ALA A 88 -17.07 -21.20 19.75
N ILE A 89 -17.34 -22.16 18.85
CA ILE A 89 -18.65 -22.33 18.20
C ILE A 89 -19.76 -22.60 19.22
N ALA A 90 -19.45 -23.33 20.29
CA ALA A 90 -20.40 -23.57 21.38
C ALA A 90 -20.75 -22.30 22.20
N ILE A 91 -19.96 -21.23 22.08
CA ILE A 91 -20.26 -19.92 22.67
C ILE A 91 -21.04 -19.07 21.67
N ASP A 92 -20.50 -18.92 20.47
CA ASP A 92 -21.12 -18.18 19.36
C ASP A 92 -20.54 -18.69 18.04
N ARG A 93 -21.40 -19.23 17.17
CA ARG A 93 -20.97 -19.88 15.93
C ARG A 93 -20.36 -18.90 14.94
N ASP A 94 -21.03 -17.79 14.68
CA ASP A 94 -20.63 -16.85 13.63
C ASP A 94 -19.36 -16.11 14.08
N ALA A 95 -19.31 -15.64 15.33
CA ALA A 95 -18.12 -14.98 15.86
C ALA A 95 -16.90 -15.91 15.87
N ALA A 96 -17.07 -17.21 16.17
CA ALA A 96 -15.99 -18.18 16.14
C ALA A 96 -15.44 -18.41 14.72
N ILE A 97 -16.32 -18.53 13.73
CA ILE A 97 -15.94 -18.72 12.33
C ILE A 97 -15.27 -17.46 11.79
N GLU A 98 -15.83 -16.28 12.08
CA GLU A 98 -15.25 -15.00 11.68
C GLU A 98 -13.86 -14.75 12.27
N SER A 99 -13.62 -15.26 13.48
CA SER A 99 -12.34 -15.17 14.19
C SER A 99 -11.31 -16.22 13.75
N THR A 100 -11.59 -16.99 12.70
CA THR A 100 -10.73 -18.07 12.23
C THR A 100 -10.29 -17.80 10.80
N SER A 101 -9.00 -17.99 10.49
CA SER A 101 -8.51 -18.03 9.12
C SER A 101 -8.49 -19.45 8.57
N TRP A 102 -8.80 -19.59 7.27
CA TRP A 102 -9.15 -20.87 6.66
C TRP A 102 -8.29 -21.22 5.44
N GLY A 103 -7.92 -22.50 5.37
CA GLY A 103 -7.39 -23.17 4.19
C GLY A 103 -5.99 -22.73 3.77
N VAL A 104 -5.61 -23.15 2.56
CA VAL A 104 -4.30 -22.82 1.93
C VAL A 104 -4.02 -21.33 1.91
N GLY A 105 -5.04 -20.48 1.75
CA GLY A 105 -4.87 -19.03 1.71
C GLY A 105 -4.83 -18.36 3.08
N GLN A 106 -5.14 -19.07 4.17
CA GLN A 106 -5.36 -18.46 5.48
C GLN A 106 -6.28 -17.23 5.40
N VAL A 107 -7.38 -17.36 4.66
CA VAL A 107 -8.35 -16.27 4.48
C VAL A 107 -9.20 -16.14 5.74
N MET A 108 -9.24 -14.94 6.33
CA MET A 108 -9.99 -14.67 7.56
C MET A 108 -11.50 -14.80 7.33
N GLY A 109 -12.19 -15.53 8.21
CA GLY A 109 -13.65 -15.72 8.15
C GLY A 109 -14.43 -14.41 8.22
N ALA A 110 -13.92 -13.40 8.93
CA ALA A 110 -14.50 -12.05 9.01
C ALA A 110 -14.66 -11.34 7.65
N HIS A 111 -14.06 -11.87 6.58
CA HIS A 111 -14.23 -11.34 5.23
C HIS A 111 -15.40 -11.96 4.45
N TRP A 112 -16.19 -12.86 5.04
CA TRP A 112 -17.26 -13.60 4.34
C TRP A 112 -18.16 -12.69 3.48
N GLN A 113 -18.63 -11.56 4.04
CA GLN A 113 -19.53 -10.64 3.34
C GLN A 113 -18.82 -9.97 2.17
N ARG A 114 -17.59 -9.47 2.38
CA ARG A 114 -16.78 -8.82 1.34
C ARG A 114 -16.38 -9.79 0.22
N LEU A 115 -16.26 -11.07 0.54
CA LEU A 115 -15.96 -12.14 -0.41
C LEU A 115 -17.22 -12.70 -1.11
N GLY A 116 -18.40 -12.16 -0.79
CA GLY A 116 -19.68 -12.48 -1.43
C GLY A 116 -20.30 -13.81 -0.96
N PHE A 117 -20.01 -14.24 0.26
CA PHE A 117 -20.71 -15.37 0.88
C PHE A 117 -21.98 -14.91 1.58
N ALA A 118 -22.96 -15.81 1.70
CA ALA A 118 -24.21 -15.52 2.40
C ALA A 118 -24.05 -15.44 3.94
N SER A 119 -23.04 -16.11 4.49
CA SER A 119 -22.71 -16.12 5.92
C SER A 119 -21.28 -16.57 6.15
N ALA A 120 -20.79 -16.39 7.39
CA ALA A 120 -19.52 -16.96 7.84
C ALA A 120 -19.49 -18.49 7.68
N ASP A 121 -20.58 -19.19 8.01
CA ASP A 121 -20.66 -20.65 7.83
C ASP A 121 -20.63 -21.08 6.35
N ALA A 122 -21.18 -20.28 5.43
CA ALA A 122 -21.04 -20.56 4.00
C ALA A 122 -19.57 -20.49 3.54
N LEU A 123 -18.80 -19.50 4.02
CA LEU A 123 -17.35 -19.44 3.78
C LEU A 123 -16.63 -20.64 4.38
N ARG A 124 -16.98 -21.04 5.61
CA ARG A 124 -16.42 -22.24 6.25
C ARG A 124 -16.69 -23.50 5.42
N ARG A 125 -17.92 -23.70 4.94
CA ARG A 125 -18.28 -24.86 4.10
C ARG A 125 -17.47 -24.90 2.81
N GLU A 126 -17.25 -23.75 2.18
CA GLU A 126 -16.36 -23.62 1.02
C GLU A 126 -14.93 -24.04 1.37
N ALA A 127 -14.36 -23.52 2.45
CA ALA A 127 -13.00 -23.90 2.86
C ALA A 127 -12.86 -25.39 3.22
N LEU A 128 -13.92 -26.01 3.74
CA LEU A 128 -13.94 -27.43 4.09
C LEU A 128 -14.22 -28.36 2.90
N SER A 129 -14.53 -27.83 1.72
CA SER A 129 -14.88 -28.64 0.53
C SER A 129 -13.65 -29.20 -0.22
N GLY A 130 -12.50 -29.33 0.45
CA GLY A 130 -11.25 -29.76 -0.15
C GLY A 130 -10.38 -28.62 -0.72
N LEU A 131 -9.33 -28.99 -1.45
CA LEU A 131 -8.35 -28.05 -2.00
C LEU A 131 -9.02 -27.03 -2.95
N GLU A 132 -9.98 -27.49 -3.74
CA GLU A 132 -10.73 -26.70 -4.71
C GLU A 132 -11.43 -25.51 -4.04
N GLY A 133 -12.10 -25.76 -2.92
CA GLY A 133 -12.80 -24.72 -2.17
C GLY A 133 -11.86 -23.77 -1.44
N GLN A 134 -10.77 -24.29 -0.85
CA GLN A 134 -9.74 -23.46 -0.25
C GLN A 134 -9.07 -22.54 -1.29
N ALA A 135 -8.83 -23.03 -2.51
CA ALA A 135 -8.25 -22.27 -3.59
C ALA A 135 -9.23 -21.23 -4.18
N ARG A 136 -10.52 -21.56 -4.34
CA ARG A 136 -11.57 -20.58 -4.68
C ARG A 136 -11.64 -19.46 -3.65
N LEU A 137 -11.56 -19.79 -2.35
CA LEU A 137 -11.55 -18.80 -1.29
C LEU A 137 -10.32 -17.87 -1.37
N MET A 138 -9.13 -18.43 -1.61
CA MET A 138 -7.90 -17.66 -1.86
C MET A 138 -8.05 -16.71 -3.05
N MET A 139 -8.57 -17.19 -4.18
CA MET A 139 -8.71 -16.37 -5.40
C MET A 139 -9.76 -15.26 -5.26
N ARG A 140 -10.86 -15.51 -4.53
CA ARG A 140 -11.81 -14.46 -4.17
C ARG A 140 -11.14 -13.35 -3.36
N TYR A 141 -10.28 -13.71 -2.40
CA TYR A 141 -9.49 -12.73 -1.65
C TYR A 141 -8.54 -11.94 -2.56
N VAL A 142 -7.75 -12.63 -3.39
CA VAL A 142 -6.83 -11.98 -4.35
C VAL A 142 -7.56 -10.95 -5.22
N ARG A 143 -8.75 -11.28 -5.74
CA ARG A 143 -9.59 -10.34 -6.51
C ARG A 143 -10.07 -9.16 -5.68
N VAL A 144 -10.72 -9.42 -4.55
CA VAL A 144 -11.40 -8.40 -3.73
C VAL A 144 -10.42 -7.42 -3.07
N PHE A 145 -9.18 -7.85 -2.85
CA PHE A 145 -8.11 -7.04 -2.29
C PHE A 145 -7.14 -6.47 -3.34
N GLY A 146 -7.47 -6.62 -4.63
CA GLY A 146 -6.79 -5.92 -5.72
C GLY A 146 -5.36 -6.41 -6.00
N LEU A 147 -5.16 -7.73 -5.94
CA LEU A 147 -3.88 -8.41 -6.16
C LEU A 147 -3.83 -9.21 -7.48
N LEU A 148 -4.91 -9.17 -8.29
CA LEU A 148 -4.96 -9.90 -9.57
C LEU A 148 -3.93 -9.37 -10.57
N ASP A 149 -3.71 -8.05 -10.65
CA ASP A 149 -2.72 -7.47 -11.56
C ASP A 149 -1.30 -8.00 -11.24
N GLU A 150 -0.93 -7.98 -9.96
CA GLU A 150 0.35 -8.52 -9.51
C GLU A 150 0.47 -10.03 -9.73
N LEU A 151 -0.60 -10.77 -9.49
CA LEU A 151 -0.62 -12.21 -9.75
C LEU A 151 -0.45 -12.48 -11.24
N SER A 152 -1.24 -11.83 -12.11
CA SER A 152 -1.26 -12.04 -13.56
C SER A 152 0.08 -11.76 -14.22
N THR A 153 0.77 -10.73 -13.75
CA THR A 153 2.05 -10.30 -14.31
C THR A 153 3.25 -11.06 -13.73
N GLY A 154 3.05 -11.91 -12.72
CA GLY A 154 4.14 -12.54 -11.98
C GLY A 154 4.99 -11.52 -11.21
N ALA A 155 4.38 -10.45 -10.72
CA ALA A 155 5.03 -9.44 -9.89
C ALA A 155 5.06 -9.90 -8.42
N TRP A 156 5.94 -10.87 -8.10
CA TRP A 156 5.91 -11.58 -6.82
C TRP A 156 6.20 -10.74 -5.57
N SER A 157 7.12 -9.77 -5.65
CA SER A 157 7.39 -8.87 -4.50
C SER A 157 6.18 -8.01 -4.11
N PRO A 158 5.51 -7.28 -5.03
CA PRO A 158 4.31 -6.52 -4.67
C PRO A 158 3.13 -7.44 -4.31
N PHE A 159 2.97 -8.60 -4.97
CA PHE A 159 1.98 -9.60 -4.58
C PHE A 159 2.19 -10.05 -3.13
N ALA A 160 3.38 -10.54 -2.79
CA ALA A 160 3.71 -11.03 -1.45
C ALA A 160 3.62 -9.94 -0.38
N ARG A 161 3.97 -8.68 -0.70
CA ARG A 161 3.76 -7.55 0.21
C ARG A 161 2.28 -7.28 0.47
N GLY A 162 1.45 -7.33 -0.57
CA GLY A 162 0.01 -7.13 -0.47
C GLY A 162 -0.71 -8.26 0.24
N TYR A 163 -0.25 -9.50 0.02
CA TYR A 163 -0.85 -10.72 0.57
C TYR A 163 -0.34 -11.03 1.99
N ASN A 164 0.98 -11.10 2.18
CA ASN A 164 1.62 -11.49 3.45
C ASN A 164 2.01 -10.29 4.34
N GLY A 165 1.86 -9.06 3.85
CA GLY A 165 2.16 -7.84 4.58
C GLY A 165 3.63 -7.38 4.46
N PRO A 166 4.01 -6.28 5.15
CA PRO A 166 5.33 -5.64 4.98
C PRO A 166 6.52 -6.51 5.39
N GLY A 167 6.31 -7.51 6.25
CA GLY A 167 7.33 -8.45 6.72
C GLY A 167 7.62 -9.62 5.77
N TYR A 168 6.99 -9.68 4.59
CA TYR A 168 7.04 -10.85 3.70
C TYR A 168 8.47 -11.31 3.32
N ARG A 169 9.44 -10.38 3.27
CA ARG A 169 10.84 -10.69 2.93
C ARG A 169 11.54 -11.58 3.96
N ALA A 170 11.17 -11.49 5.23
CA ALA A 170 11.76 -12.33 6.29
C ALA A 170 11.52 -13.83 6.01
N ASN A 171 10.39 -14.15 5.38
CA ASN A 171 10.02 -15.52 4.99
C ASN A 171 10.29 -15.82 3.51
N ARG A 172 10.88 -14.87 2.76
CA ARG A 172 11.20 -14.96 1.33
C ARG A 172 10.02 -15.39 0.47
N TYR A 173 8.81 -14.90 0.78
CA TYR A 173 7.58 -15.29 0.07
C TYR A 173 7.66 -15.01 -1.44
N ASP A 174 8.17 -13.84 -1.81
CA ASP A 174 8.30 -13.42 -3.21
C ASP A 174 9.23 -14.34 -4.00
N GLU A 175 10.40 -14.66 -3.44
CA GLU A 175 11.36 -15.55 -4.09
C GLU A 175 10.82 -16.98 -4.21
N LYS A 176 10.12 -17.47 -3.18
CA LYS A 176 9.48 -18.79 -3.19
C LYS A 176 8.38 -18.87 -4.24
N MET A 177 7.52 -17.85 -4.34
CA MET A 177 6.45 -17.78 -5.35
C MET A 177 7.05 -17.68 -6.75
N ALA A 178 8.08 -16.87 -6.96
CA ALA A 178 8.78 -16.78 -8.24
C ALA A 178 9.40 -18.12 -8.66
N ALA A 179 10.03 -18.82 -7.72
CA ALA A 179 10.60 -20.15 -7.98
C ALA A 179 9.51 -21.19 -8.28
N ALA A 180 8.39 -21.16 -7.54
CA ALA A 180 7.26 -22.05 -7.78
C ALA A 180 6.61 -21.78 -9.14
N ALA A 181 6.36 -20.52 -9.50
CA ALA A 181 5.82 -20.14 -10.80
C ALA A 181 6.67 -20.67 -11.95
N ARG A 182 8.00 -20.52 -11.87
CA ARG A 182 8.93 -21.09 -12.87
C ARG A 182 8.80 -22.61 -12.98
N ARG A 183 8.66 -23.33 -11.86
CA ARG A 183 8.45 -24.80 -11.88
C ARG A 183 7.17 -25.22 -12.58
N TYR A 184 6.14 -24.37 -12.55
CA TYR A 184 4.87 -24.59 -13.26
C TYR A 184 4.86 -23.98 -14.67
N GLY A 185 5.99 -23.49 -15.20
CA GLY A 185 6.09 -22.90 -16.54
C GLY A 185 5.59 -21.45 -16.63
N GLY A 186 5.38 -20.78 -15.49
CA GLY A 186 4.90 -19.40 -15.42
C GLY A 186 6.01 -18.38 -15.64
N GLN A 187 5.64 -17.25 -16.26
CA GLN A 187 6.53 -16.10 -16.41
C GLN A 187 6.79 -15.41 -15.06
N VAL A 188 7.92 -14.74 -14.94
CA VAL A 188 8.24 -13.90 -13.77
C VAL A 188 8.59 -12.52 -14.27
N ALA A 189 7.93 -11.48 -13.76
CA ALA A 189 8.24 -10.10 -14.14
C ALA A 189 9.71 -9.79 -13.82
N SER A 190 10.51 -9.52 -14.86
CA SER A 190 11.95 -9.21 -14.72
C SER A 190 12.17 -8.10 -13.71
N ALA A 191 13.08 -8.33 -12.76
CA ALA A 191 13.42 -7.39 -11.70
C ALA A 191 14.36 -6.27 -12.18
N ASP A 192 14.96 -6.43 -13.36
CA ASP A 192 15.99 -5.50 -13.83
C ASP A 192 15.37 -4.15 -14.18
N GLY A 193 15.81 -3.12 -13.45
CA GLY A 193 15.45 -1.73 -13.73
C GLY A 193 14.04 -1.29 -13.32
N MET A 194 13.13 -2.16 -12.88
CA MET A 194 11.76 -1.76 -12.50
C MET A 194 11.62 -1.42 -11.01
N LEU A 195 10.92 -0.33 -10.70
CA LEU A 195 10.55 0.01 -9.32
C LEU A 195 9.08 -0.33 -9.09
N ARG A 196 8.78 -1.06 -8.01
CA ARG A 196 7.44 -1.58 -7.71
C ARG A 196 7.20 -1.62 -6.21
N MET A 197 5.98 -1.91 -5.78
CA MET A 197 5.64 -1.99 -4.35
C MET A 197 6.61 -2.92 -3.60
N GLY A 198 7.12 -2.45 -2.46
CA GLY A 198 8.14 -3.16 -1.67
C GLY A 198 9.59 -2.91 -2.09
N ALA A 199 9.83 -2.18 -3.19
CA ALA A 199 11.15 -1.65 -3.51
C ALA A 199 11.55 -0.57 -2.49
N LYS A 200 12.86 -0.45 -2.24
CA LYS A 200 13.43 0.55 -1.35
C LYS A 200 14.68 1.17 -1.94
N GLY A 201 15.07 2.35 -1.45
CA GLY A 201 16.37 2.96 -1.71
C GLY A 201 16.36 4.17 -2.64
N ALA A 202 17.54 4.60 -3.09
CA ALA A 202 17.74 5.86 -3.80
C ALA A 202 16.89 6.00 -5.07
N ARG A 203 16.75 4.93 -5.85
CA ARG A 203 15.92 4.91 -7.06
C ARG A 203 14.43 5.15 -6.76
N VAL A 204 13.94 4.66 -5.62
CA VAL A 204 12.56 4.92 -5.18
C VAL A 204 12.38 6.37 -4.75
N ARG A 205 13.37 6.97 -4.05
CA ARG A 205 13.32 8.41 -3.73
C ARG A 205 13.30 9.26 -4.99
N GLU A 206 14.10 8.91 -5.98
CA GLU A 206 14.12 9.60 -7.28
C GLU A 206 12.74 9.52 -7.96
N LEU A 207 12.14 8.32 -8.02
CA LEU A 207 10.78 8.13 -8.53
C LEU A 207 9.74 8.97 -7.77
N GLN A 208 9.77 8.95 -6.44
CA GLN A 208 8.84 9.72 -5.61
C GLN A 208 9.04 11.23 -5.83
N GLY A 209 10.27 11.70 -5.97
CA GLY A 209 10.57 13.10 -6.32
C GLY A 209 10.01 13.48 -7.69
N LEU A 210 10.17 12.61 -8.69
CA LEU A 210 9.60 12.80 -10.02
C LEU A 210 8.06 12.87 -10.01
N LEU A 211 7.41 11.98 -9.23
CA LEU A 211 5.96 11.97 -9.07
C LEU A 211 5.45 13.22 -8.33
N ALA A 212 6.15 13.65 -7.29
CA ALA A 212 5.83 14.88 -6.57
C ALA A 212 5.92 16.11 -7.50
N ARG A 213 6.96 16.18 -8.34
CA ARG A 213 7.08 17.22 -9.38
C ARG A 213 5.97 17.17 -10.43
N ALA A 214 5.51 15.97 -10.77
CA ALA A 214 4.37 15.77 -11.65
C ALA A 214 3.01 16.11 -11.00
N GLY A 215 2.99 16.62 -9.77
CA GLY A 215 1.78 17.05 -9.07
C GLY A 215 1.09 15.96 -8.24
N TYR A 216 1.68 14.78 -8.08
CA TYR A 216 1.09 13.69 -7.31
C TYR A 216 1.50 13.74 -5.84
N ALA A 217 0.51 13.62 -4.95
CA ALA A 217 0.74 13.53 -3.52
C ALA A 217 1.48 12.23 -3.16
N VAL A 218 2.77 12.32 -2.85
CA VAL A 218 3.61 11.19 -2.43
C VAL A 218 4.65 11.65 -1.42
N ARG A 219 4.94 10.82 -0.42
CA ARG A 219 6.05 11.06 0.51
C ARG A 219 7.35 10.55 -0.12
N VAL A 220 8.40 11.36 -0.09
CA VAL A 220 9.74 11.00 -0.59
C VAL A 220 10.56 10.36 0.55
N ASP A 221 10.29 9.10 0.85
CA ASP A 221 10.95 8.34 1.93
C ASP A 221 11.89 7.24 1.42
N GLY A 222 11.81 6.92 0.12
CA GLY A 222 12.55 5.83 -0.49
C GLY A 222 11.92 4.47 -0.26
N ASP A 223 10.68 4.42 0.22
CA ASP A 223 9.89 3.20 0.38
C ASP A 223 8.72 3.19 -0.61
N PHE A 224 8.72 2.20 -1.51
CA PHE A 224 7.65 2.07 -2.50
C PHE A 224 6.43 1.41 -1.82
N GLY A 225 5.66 2.23 -1.11
CA GLY A 225 4.43 1.84 -0.42
C GLY A 225 3.15 2.01 -1.26
N PRO A 226 1.96 1.82 -0.65
CA PRO A 226 0.67 1.97 -1.33
C PRO A 226 0.43 3.37 -1.91
N THR A 227 0.89 4.42 -1.21
CA THR A 227 0.79 5.81 -1.69
C THR A 227 1.62 6.01 -2.95
N THR A 228 2.87 5.52 -2.97
CA THR A 228 3.73 5.56 -4.17
C THR A 228 3.11 4.78 -5.33
N ARG A 229 2.56 3.58 -5.08
CA ARG A 229 1.85 2.81 -6.13
C ARG A 229 0.66 3.59 -6.68
N SER A 230 -0.13 4.21 -5.82
CA SER A 230 -1.31 4.99 -6.23
C SER A 230 -0.91 6.19 -7.10
N ALA A 231 0.16 6.89 -6.72
CA ALA A 231 0.74 7.97 -7.52
C ALA A 231 1.26 7.47 -8.88
N VAL A 232 1.95 6.32 -8.93
CA VAL A 232 2.40 5.72 -10.19
C VAL A 232 1.21 5.36 -11.10
N ARG A 233 0.15 4.73 -10.56
CA ARG A 233 -1.05 4.40 -11.35
C ARG A 233 -1.74 5.65 -11.88
N ALA A 234 -1.82 6.71 -11.07
CA ALA A 234 -2.40 7.97 -11.50
C ALA A 234 -1.57 8.61 -12.62
N PHE A 235 -0.24 8.61 -12.49
CA PHE A 235 0.67 9.04 -13.54
C PHE A 235 0.50 8.23 -14.83
N GLN A 236 0.48 6.89 -14.75
CA GLN A 236 0.30 6.01 -15.89
C GLN A 236 -1.02 6.30 -16.64
N ARG A 237 -2.12 6.49 -15.90
CA ARG A 237 -3.41 6.91 -16.48
C ARG A 237 -3.29 8.24 -17.23
N SER A 238 -2.65 9.25 -16.62
CA SER A 238 -2.50 10.58 -17.23
C SER A 238 -1.65 10.57 -18.51
N ARG A 239 -0.84 9.52 -18.72
CA ARG A 239 0.09 9.38 -19.85
C ARG A 239 -0.32 8.28 -20.83
N ASN A 240 -1.53 7.73 -20.71
CA ASN A 240 -2.02 6.61 -21.52
C ASN A 240 -1.06 5.41 -21.54
N LEU A 241 -0.41 5.12 -20.40
CA LEU A 241 0.44 3.95 -20.21
C LEU A 241 -0.34 2.80 -19.58
N SER A 242 0.22 1.59 -19.62
CA SER A 242 -0.29 0.45 -18.85
C SER A 242 -0.37 0.80 -17.35
N VAL A 243 -1.55 0.63 -16.74
CA VAL A 243 -1.86 1.07 -15.37
C VAL A 243 -1.62 -0.05 -14.35
N ASP A 244 -0.40 -0.57 -14.34
CA ASP A 244 0.02 -1.68 -13.47
C ASP A 244 0.56 -1.22 -12.10
N GLY A 245 0.86 0.07 -11.94
CA GLY A 245 1.49 0.62 -10.73
C GLY A 245 2.96 0.25 -10.56
N VAL A 246 3.61 -0.24 -11.62
CA VAL A 246 5.03 -0.57 -11.71
C VAL A 246 5.72 0.53 -12.52
N ALA A 247 6.71 1.19 -11.92
CA ALA A 247 7.58 2.08 -12.66
C ALA A 247 8.62 1.27 -13.45
N GLY A 248 8.16 0.69 -14.56
CA GLY A 248 8.98 0.02 -15.57
C GLY A 248 9.64 1.00 -16.56
N PRO A 249 10.38 0.51 -17.56
CA PRO A 249 11.16 1.36 -18.49
C PRO A 249 10.34 2.47 -19.14
N GLU A 250 9.12 2.21 -19.59
CA GLU A 250 8.27 3.22 -20.21
C GLU A 250 7.80 4.29 -19.21
N THR A 251 7.38 3.88 -18.01
CA THR A 251 6.98 4.80 -16.94
C THR A 251 8.16 5.65 -16.49
N LEU A 252 9.33 5.04 -16.29
CA LEU A 252 10.56 5.73 -15.91
C LEU A 252 11.03 6.69 -17.01
N ARG A 253 10.93 6.31 -18.29
CA ARG A 253 11.25 7.17 -19.43
C ARG A 253 10.31 8.38 -19.47
N SER A 254 9.01 8.16 -19.35
CA SER A 254 8.00 9.23 -19.34
C SER A 254 8.21 10.19 -18.16
N LEU A 255 8.55 9.68 -16.98
CA LEU A 255 8.92 10.52 -15.83
C LEU A 255 10.27 11.22 -16.04
N SER A 256 11.24 10.57 -16.68
CA SER A 256 12.59 11.15 -16.86
C SER A 256 12.60 12.41 -17.72
N ALA A 257 11.57 12.64 -18.55
CA ALA A 257 11.36 13.90 -19.25
C ALA A 257 11.10 15.09 -18.28
N LEU A 258 10.74 14.82 -17.02
CA LEU A 258 10.60 15.81 -15.95
C LEU A 258 11.90 15.99 -15.14
N LYS A 259 13.03 15.42 -15.59
CA LYS A 259 14.35 15.71 -15.03
C LYS A 259 14.84 17.02 -15.64
N VAL A 260 15.12 17.99 -14.78
CA VAL A 260 15.81 19.22 -15.15
C VAL A 260 17.24 18.86 -15.57
N SER A 261 17.69 19.28 -16.75
CA SER A 261 19.09 19.14 -17.15
C SER A 261 19.97 20.04 -16.26
N PRO A 262 21.20 19.62 -15.89
CA PRO A 262 22.13 20.48 -15.14
C PRO A 262 22.41 21.84 -15.79
N GLU A 263 22.12 21.98 -17.09
CA GLU A 263 22.32 23.17 -17.91
C GLU A 263 21.14 24.16 -17.90
N GLU A 264 20.01 23.80 -17.28
CA GLU A 264 18.87 24.71 -17.13
C GLU A 264 19.15 25.65 -15.94
N ASN A 265 19.71 26.82 -16.25
CA ASN A 265 20.08 27.87 -15.27
C ASN A 265 18.85 28.47 -14.58
N VAL A 266 18.28 27.73 -13.62
CA VAL A 266 17.29 28.27 -12.69
C VAL A 266 17.98 29.30 -11.78
N GLY A 267 17.68 30.59 -11.99
CA GLY A 267 18.20 31.70 -11.16
C GLY A 267 18.86 32.86 -11.90
N LYS A 268 18.85 32.89 -13.25
CA LYS A 268 19.38 34.02 -14.06
C LYS A 268 18.38 34.72 -14.97
N ALA A 269 17.07 34.55 -14.75
CA ALA A 269 16.10 35.46 -15.37
C ALA A 269 16.29 36.84 -14.73
N SER A 270 16.60 37.85 -15.53
CA SER A 270 16.66 39.23 -15.06
C SER A 270 15.26 39.66 -14.61
N LEU A 271 15.16 40.35 -13.47
CA LEU A 271 13.90 40.93 -12.97
C LEU A 271 13.24 41.89 -13.98
N THR A 272 13.97 42.31 -15.02
CA THR A 272 13.50 43.19 -16.10
C THR A 272 12.64 42.48 -17.16
N ASP A 273 12.64 41.15 -17.20
CA ASP A 273 11.97 40.39 -18.28
C ASP A 273 10.58 39.87 -17.87
N ILE A 274 10.08 40.29 -16.71
CA ILE A 274 8.71 40.00 -16.26
C ILE A 274 7.77 41.00 -16.96
N PRO A 275 6.78 40.56 -17.76
CA PRO A 275 5.82 41.45 -18.39
C PRO A 275 5.10 42.32 -17.35
N HIS A 276 4.98 43.62 -17.64
CA HIS A 276 4.33 44.63 -16.81
C HIS A 276 3.04 44.11 -16.14
N VAL A 277 3.11 43.93 -14.83
CA VAL A 277 1.94 43.93 -13.95
C VAL A 277 1.81 45.37 -13.47
N GLU A 278 0.63 45.99 -13.61
CA GLU A 278 0.42 47.36 -13.15
C GLU A 278 0.78 47.51 -11.66
N PRO A 279 1.47 48.59 -11.27
CA PRO A 279 1.90 48.78 -9.91
C PRO A 279 0.69 49.14 -9.05
N VAL A 280 0.39 48.32 -8.04
CA VAL A 280 -0.29 48.82 -6.83
C VAL A 280 0.71 49.76 -6.17
N ALA A 281 0.50 51.06 -6.36
CA ALA A 281 1.40 52.09 -5.84
C ALA A 281 1.49 51.99 -4.30
N GLY A 282 2.69 51.69 -3.80
CA GLY A 282 3.08 51.90 -2.40
C GLY A 282 3.34 50.65 -1.57
N ALA A 283 4.36 49.86 -1.92
CA ALA A 283 5.23 49.01 -1.07
C ALA A 283 5.86 47.97 -2.00
N ILE A 284 7.16 47.93 -2.28
CA ILE A 284 8.27 47.76 -1.35
C ILE A 284 9.52 48.35 -2.03
N GLY A 285 10.09 49.38 -1.42
CA GLY A 285 11.51 49.64 -1.54
C GLY A 285 12.23 48.99 -0.35
N GLY A 286 13.32 48.27 -0.62
CA GLY A 286 14.35 47.97 0.38
C GLY A 286 14.21 46.68 1.19
N ALA A 287 15.28 45.87 1.11
CA ALA A 287 15.77 44.88 2.07
C ALA A 287 14.75 44.13 2.96
N ALA A 288 14.46 42.88 2.59
CA ALA A 288 13.65 41.97 3.39
C ALA A 288 14.35 41.61 4.72
N THR A 289 13.91 42.23 5.81
CA THR A 289 14.14 41.75 7.18
C THR A 289 12.98 40.84 7.61
N ILE A 290 13.23 39.94 8.57
CA ILE A 290 12.28 38.91 9.05
C ILE A 290 10.91 39.49 9.46
N GLY A 291 10.84 40.77 9.86
CA GLY A 291 9.60 41.49 10.15
C GLY A 291 8.69 41.70 8.93
N GLY A 292 9.26 42.05 7.77
CA GLY A 292 8.47 42.32 6.55
C GLY A 292 7.78 41.09 5.97
N LEU A 293 8.31 39.90 6.24
CA LEU A 293 7.65 38.63 5.90
C LEU A 293 6.43 38.37 6.79
N LYS A 294 6.50 38.75 8.07
CA LYS A 294 5.39 38.61 9.02
C LYS A 294 4.22 39.55 8.67
N ASP A 295 4.52 40.80 8.32
CA ASP A 295 3.52 41.78 7.95
C ASP A 295 2.82 41.40 6.62
N SER A 296 3.57 40.79 5.69
CA SER A 296 3.01 40.25 4.43
C SER A 296 2.10 39.03 4.65
N ILE A 297 2.38 38.21 5.66
CA ILE A 297 1.53 37.08 6.08
C ILE A 297 0.25 37.59 6.76
N GLU A 298 0.35 38.64 7.59
CA GLU A 298 -0.81 39.23 8.27
C GLU A 298 -1.73 39.99 7.30
N ALA A 299 -1.17 40.69 6.30
CA ALA A 299 -1.95 41.31 5.23
C ALA A 299 -2.67 40.29 4.32
N ALA A 300 -2.02 39.17 4.01
CA ALA A 300 -2.64 38.06 3.29
C ALA A 300 -3.76 37.38 4.11
N ALA A 301 -3.62 37.32 5.44
CA ALA A 301 -4.67 36.80 6.33
C ALA A 301 -5.87 37.76 6.45
N GLY A 302 -5.66 39.08 6.46
CA GLY A 302 -6.72 40.09 6.52
C GLY A 302 -7.62 40.12 5.27
N GLN A 303 -7.07 39.86 4.08
CA GLN A 303 -7.86 39.78 2.84
C GLN A 303 -8.73 38.51 2.75
N ILE A 304 -8.41 37.46 3.52
CA ILE A 304 -9.17 36.20 3.56
C ILE A 304 -10.40 36.30 4.48
N GLY A 305 -10.34 37.13 5.54
CA GLY A 305 -11.49 37.39 6.42
C GLY A 305 -12.66 38.09 5.71
N ALA A 306 -12.39 38.84 4.64
CA ALA A 306 -13.42 39.52 3.83
C ALA A 306 -14.19 38.55 2.90
N LEU A 307 -13.69 37.34 2.65
CA LEU A 307 -14.33 36.33 1.81
C LEU A 307 -15.21 35.34 2.61
N ALA A 308 -15.25 35.44 3.94
CA ALA A 308 -16.04 34.58 4.84
C ALA A 308 -17.54 34.95 4.91
N GLY A 309 -18.11 35.48 3.83
CA GLY A 309 -19.51 35.91 3.76
C GLY A 309 -20.52 34.85 3.28
N TYR A 310 -20.10 33.65 2.88
CA TYR A 310 -21.02 32.64 2.29
C TYR A 310 -20.73 31.19 2.72
N SER A 311 -21.55 30.69 3.65
CA SER A 311 -21.89 29.28 3.98
C SER A 311 -20.80 28.30 4.51
N SER A 312 -21.14 27.64 5.61
CA SER A 312 -20.26 26.91 6.56
C SER A 312 -19.87 25.46 6.21
N VAL A 313 -19.80 25.10 4.92
CA VAL A 313 -19.37 23.73 4.50
C VAL A 313 -18.01 23.73 3.79
N PHE A 314 -17.49 24.90 3.39
CA PHE A 314 -16.20 25.03 2.71
C PHE A 314 -15.00 25.30 3.63
N GLU A 315 -15.20 25.76 4.87
CA GLU A 315 -14.11 26.22 5.75
C GLU A 315 -13.14 25.09 6.14
N THR A 316 -13.61 23.91 6.50
CA THR A 316 -12.72 22.83 6.97
C THR A 316 -11.84 22.25 5.85
N ALA A 317 -12.34 22.25 4.61
CA ALA A 317 -11.62 21.71 3.45
C ALA A 317 -10.60 22.72 2.90
N ALA A 318 -10.97 24.01 2.83
CA ALA A 318 -10.10 25.06 2.32
C ALA A 318 -8.96 25.38 3.32
N SER A 319 -9.25 25.48 4.62
CA SER A 319 -8.22 25.69 5.64
C SER A 319 -7.23 24.52 5.72
N GLY A 320 -7.70 23.28 5.49
CA GLY A 320 -6.85 22.10 5.42
C GLY A 320 -5.92 22.10 4.19
N LEU A 321 -6.43 22.49 3.02
CA LEU A 321 -5.63 22.58 1.78
C LEU A 321 -4.59 23.71 1.83
N VAL A 322 -4.94 24.85 2.43
CA VAL A 322 -4.04 26.00 2.57
C VAL A 322 -2.95 25.76 3.61
N ALA A 323 -3.26 25.08 4.73
CA ALA A 323 -2.25 24.68 5.72
C ALA A 323 -1.22 23.71 5.13
N VAL A 324 -1.66 22.79 4.25
CA VAL A 324 -0.77 21.86 3.54
C VAL A 324 0.10 22.59 2.51
N ALA A 325 -0.46 23.55 1.77
CA ALA A 325 0.31 24.37 0.83
C ALA A 325 1.37 25.24 1.54
N GLY A 326 1.02 25.82 2.70
CA GLY A 326 1.96 26.57 3.53
C GLY A 326 3.11 25.71 4.07
N LEU A 327 2.81 24.48 4.53
CA LEU A 327 3.84 23.53 4.97
C LEU A 327 4.78 23.09 3.83
N ILE A 328 4.25 22.93 2.61
CA ILE A 328 5.05 22.63 1.41
C ILE A 328 5.96 23.81 1.06
N GLY A 329 5.46 25.04 1.13
CA GLY A 329 6.26 26.25 0.89
C GLY A 329 7.41 26.41 1.90
N VAL A 330 7.14 26.19 3.20
CA VAL A 330 8.14 26.26 4.26
C VAL A 330 9.18 25.13 4.13
N ALA A 331 8.76 23.92 3.76
CA ALA A 331 9.69 22.81 3.52
C ALA A 331 10.57 23.06 2.28
N ALA A 332 10.02 23.62 1.20
CA ALA A 332 10.77 23.98 0.00
C ALA A 332 11.77 25.11 0.27
N ALA A 333 11.37 26.15 1.00
CA ALA A 333 12.25 27.24 1.42
C ALA A 333 13.35 26.76 2.38
N GLY A 334 13.01 25.89 3.34
CA GLY A 334 13.98 25.26 4.24
C GLY A 334 14.98 24.36 3.52
N TYR A 335 14.53 23.62 2.51
CA TYR A 335 15.41 22.78 1.67
C TYR A 335 16.34 23.62 0.79
N ALA A 336 15.83 24.72 0.21
CA ALA A 336 16.65 25.66 -0.56
C ALA A 336 17.69 26.36 0.33
N ALA A 337 17.31 26.79 1.53
CA ALA A 337 18.23 27.37 2.52
C ALA A 337 19.28 26.34 3.00
N TRP A 338 18.89 25.08 3.22
CA TRP A 338 19.82 24.01 3.59
C TRP A 338 20.82 23.69 2.47
N GLN A 339 20.37 23.65 1.21
CA GLN A 339 21.24 23.49 0.04
C GLN A 339 22.22 24.65 -0.09
N TRP A 340 21.77 25.89 0.12
CA TRP A 340 22.62 27.08 0.09
C TRP A 340 23.67 27.10 1.21
N ILE A 341 23.30 26.71 2.42
CA ILE A 341 24.24 26.56 3.55
C ILE A 341 25.27 25.46 3.25
N ARG A 342 24.84 24.36 2.62
CA ARG A 342 25.71 23.24 2.26
C ARG A 342 26.67 23.60 1.12
N SER A 343 26.24 24.36 0.12
CA SER A 343 27.10 24.84 -0.98
C SER A 343 28.13 25.87 -0.52
N ASN A 344 27.79 26.70 0.47
CA ASN A 344 28.69 27.70 1.05
C ASN A 344 29.68 27.14 2.08
N ARG A 345 29.61 25.83 2.40
CA ARG A 345 30.60 25.14 3.26
C ARG A 345 31.64 24.33 2.49
N THR A 346 31.61 24.36 1.16
CA THR A 346 32.54 23.59 0.31
C THR A 346 33.49 24.45 -0.54
N PHE A 347 33.70 25.72 -0.17
CA PHE A 347 34.71 26.59 -0.80
C PHE A 347 35.51 27.38 0.24
N GLU A 348 36.30 26.68 1.07
CA GLU A 348 37.61 27.16 1.53
C GLU A 348 38.53 25.94 1.65
N GLY A 349 39.55 25.87 0.81
CA GLY A 349 40.48 24.72 0.71
C GLY A 349 41.25 24.71 -0.61
N VAL A 350 42.05 25.75 -0.79
CA VAL A 350 42.82 26.15 -1.97
C VAL A 350 43.93 25.17 -2.35
N SER A 351 44.16 25.01 -3.65
CA SER A 351 45.40 24.51 -4.26
C SER A 351 46.57 25.49 -4.07
N ALA A 352 47.64 25.04 -3.43
CA ALA A 352 49.03 25.43 -3.69
C ALA A 352 49.94 24.30 -3.17
#